data_AF-A0A930IVH1-F1
#
_entry.id   AF-A0A930IVH1-F1
#
_cell.length_a   1.000
_cell.length_b   1.000
_cell.length_c   1.000
_cell.angle_alpha   90.00
_cell.angle_beta   90.00
_cell.angle_gamma   90.00
#
_symmetry.space_group_name_H-M   'P 1'
#
loop_
_entity.id
_entity.type
_entity.pdbx_description
1 polymer ?
#
loop_
_entity_poly.entity_id
_entity_poly.type
_entity_poly.pdbx_seq_one_letter_code
_entity_poly.pdbx_strand_id
1 'polypeptide(L)'
;SDGKAITYASGGDDYAIPGAIIDPTFAKAFDGYVTAASAIDPETGRYYAMAEIMTSDNPTTNKDGNYKLSLEIYSKKDGQNVEVYGDARYVYFDSNKQSGFVNGTRNGSISDMACAANVISVGSYNVRNHWSSLDGYVYGYNKRGENDDFPPGEASRFSSFGTLADGRNLPLVCAPGASVISSVNTYAVNNPELGYTDAGLQGKLKKGDKTYYWHQSLGTSMATPVVAGAVA
;
A
#
# COMPACT_ATOMS: atom_id res chain seq x y z
N SER A 1 23.19 5.54 -18.70
CA SER A 1 22.14 5.91 -19.65
C SER A 1 21.98 7.40 -19.61
N ASP A 2 21.71 8.04 -20.75
CA ASP A 2 21.56 9.50 -20.87
C ASP A 2 20.18 9.98 -20.36
N GLY A 3 19.59 9.23 -19.42
CA GLY A 3 18.22 9.38 -18.93
C GLY A 3 17.10 9.07 -19.92
N LYS A 4 17.42 8.74 -21.18
CA LYS A 4 16.42 8.36 -22.18
C LYS A 4 15.69 7.09 -21.79
N ALA A 5 14.36 7.12 -21.91
CA ALA A 5 13.52 5.95 -21.73
C ALA A 5 13.84 4.89 -22.80
N ILE A 6 13.86 3.63 -22.36
CA ILE A 6 13.98 2.46 -23.23
C ILE A 6 12.68 1.67 -23.08
N THR A 7 12.01 1.41 -24.19
CA THR A 7 10.78 0.63 -24.23
C THR A 7 11.01 -0.67 -24.96
N TYR A 8 10.66 -1.78 -24.32
CA TYR A 8 10.52 -3.09 -24.95
C TYR A 8 9.03 -3.38 -25.11
N ALA A 9 8.61 -3.81 -26.30
CA ALA A 9 7.20 -4.09 -26.59
C ALA A 9 7.04 -5.40 -27.36
N SER A 10 5.87 -6.02 -27.25
CA SER A 10 5.51 -7.23 -28.01
C SER A 10 5.25 -6.96 -29.49
N GLY A 11 4.97 -5.70 -29.85
CA GLY A 11 4.63 -5.29 -31.22
C GLY A 11 3.21 -5.68 -31.62
N GLY A 12 2.97 -5.88 -32.92
CA GLY A 12 1.63 -6.07 -33.47
C GLY A 12 0.83 -4.76 -33.51
N ASP A 13 -0.45 -4.85 -33.86
CA ASP A 13 -1.31 -3.67 -34.04
C ASP A 13 -1.56 -2.93 -32.70
N ASP A 14 -1.66 -3.67 -31.60
CA ASP A 14 -2.01 -3.13 -30.28
C ASP A 14 -0.81 -2.49 -29.55
N TYR A 15 0.44 -2.90 -29.86
CA TYR A 15 1.65 -2.43 -29.19
C TYR A 15 2.76 -1.98 -30.14
N ALA A 16 2.39 -1.45 -31.32
CA ALA A 16 3.29 -0.77 -32.25
C ALA A 16 3.71 0.62 -31.73
N ILE A 17 4.42 0.66 -30.60
CA ILE A 17 4.86 1.90 -29.95
C ILE A 17 6.04 2.50 -30.74
N PRO A 18 5.93 3.76 -31.21
CA PRO A 18 7.03 4.40 -31.95
C PRO A 18 8.33 4.46 -31.13
N GLY A 19 9.41 3.93 -31.69
CA GLY A 19 10.73 3.91 -31.05
C GLY A 19 10.94 2.80 -30.02
N ALA A 20 9.95 1.93 -29.78
CA ALA A 20 10.13 0.75 -28.95
C ALA A 20 10.98 -0.32 -29.66
N ILE A 21 11.74 -1.06 -28.86
CA ILE A 21 12.45 -2.25 -29.29
C ILE A 21 11.45 -3.41 -29.29
N ILE A 22 11.18 -3.97 -30.46
CA ILE A 22 10.37 -5.18 -30.56
C ILE A 22 11.28 -6.37 -30.30
N ASP A 23 11.17 -6.94 -29.10
CA ASP A 23 11.98 -8.08 -28.68
C ASP A 23 11.20 -9.40 -28.89
N PRO A 24 11.70 -10.32 -29.75
CA PRO A 24 10.98 -11.57 -30.03
C PRO A 24 10.82 -12.49 -28.81
N THR A 25 11.74 -12.42 -27.84
CA THR A 25 11.65 -13.20 -26.61
C THR A 25 10.55 -12.65 -25.71
N PHE A 26 10.49 -11.32 -25.59
CA PHE A 26 9.42 -10.63 -24.88
C PHE A 26 8.07 -10.92 -25.54
N ALA A 27 7.93 -10.75 -26.86
CA ALA A 27 6.70 -10.99 -27.60
C ALA A 27 6.21 -12.45 -27.53
N LYS A 28 7.12 -13.41 -27.39
CA LYS A 28 6.77 -14.82 -27.15
C LYS A 28 6.20 -15.03 -25.74
N ALA A 29 6.63 -14.26 -24.75
CA ALA A 29 6.20 -14.45 -23.36
C ALA A 29 4.98 -13.58 -22.99
N PHE A 30 4.88 -12.40 -23.56
CA PHE A 30 3.98 -11.35 -23.11
C PHE A 30 3.35 -10.58 -24.26
N ASP A 31 2.14 -10.09 -24.01
CA ASP A 31 1.50 -9.04 -24.80
C ASP A 31 1.56 -7.75 -23.98
N GLY A 32 2.15 -6.68 -24.53
CA GLY A 32 2.32 -5.42 -23.82
C GLY A 32 3.66 -4.72 -24.04
N TYR A 33 4.08 -3.94 -23.04
CA TYR A 33 5.36 -3.25 -23.01
C TYR A 33 5.91 -3.06 -21.60
N VAL A 34 7.23 -2.85 -21.55
CA VAL A 34 7.97 -2.38 -20.38
C VAL A 34 8.80 -1.18 -20.81
N THR A 35 8.59 -0.04 -20.16
CA THR A 35 9.40 1.16 -20.36
C THR A 35 10.20 1.42 -19.10
N ALA A 36 11.51 1.64 -19.23
CA ALA A 36 12.36 2.03 -18.10
C ALA A 36 13.16 3.29 -18.44
N ALA A 37 13.24 4.20 -17.47
CA ALA A 37 14.09 5.38 -17.54
C ALA A 37 14.82 5.57 -16.21
N SER A 38 15.91 6.31 -16.24
CA SER A 38 16.72 6.60 -15.05
C SER A 38 17.03 8.09 -14.97
N ALA A 39 17.13 8.63 -13.77
CA ALA A 39 17.56 10.00 -13.56
C ALA A 39 18.33 10.13 -12.24
N ILE A 40 18.88 11.33 -12.02
CA ILE A 40 19.43 11.73 -10.74
C ILE A 40 18.41 12.71 -10.16
N ASP A 41 17.90 12.39 -8.98
CA ASP A 41 17.03 13.26 -8.22
C ASP A 41 17.81 14.54 -7.87
N PRO A 42 17.36 15.73 -8.32
CA PRO A 42 18.15 16.94 -8.18
C PRO A 42 18.24 17.45 -6.74
N GLU A 43 17.29 17.08 -5.88
CA GLU A 43 17.24 17.49 -4.48
C GLU A 43 18.18 16.66 -3.59
N THR A 44 18.26 15.35 -3.85
CA THR A 44 19.01 14.39 -3.02
C THR A 44 20.33 13.94 -3.66
N GLY A 45 20.50 14.17 -4.95
CA GLY A 45 21.62 13.67 -5.75
C GLY A 45 21.63 12.15 -5.91
N ARG A 46 20.53 11.46 -5.57
CA ARG A 46 20.44 10.00 -5.65
C ARG A 46 20.03 9.55 -7.05
N TYR A 47 20.62 8.46 -7.50
CA TYR A 47 20.17 7.77 -8.72
C TYR A 47 18.84 7.08 -8.45
N TYR A 48 17.89 7.23 -9.37
CA TYR A 48 16.66 6.46 -9.38
C TYR A 48 16.35 5.95 -10.80
N ALA A 49 15.55 4.90 -10.86
CA ALA A 49 14.96 4.40 -12.07
C ALA A 49 13.45 4.24 -11.87
N MET A 50 12.69 4.51 -12.92
CA MET A 50 11.26 4.26 -12.97
C MET A 50 10.96 3.30 -14.10
N ALA A 51 10.08 2.35 -13.82
CA ALA A 51 9.57 1.43 -14.82
C ALA A 51 8.05 1.57 -14.92
N GLU A 52 7.56 1.72 -16.14
CA GLU A 52 6.16 1.58 -16.48
C GLU A 52 5.97 0.21 -17.12
N ILE A 53 4.99 -0.53 -16.60
CA ILE A 53 4.77 -1.93 -16.97
C ILE A 53 3.29 -2.08 -17.31
N MET A 54 3.00 -2.43 -18.56
CA MET A 54 1.67 -2.83 -19.01
C MET A 54 1.83 -4.12 -19.79
N THR A 55 1.55 -5.25 -19.15
CA THR A 55 1.74 -6.56 -19.77
C THR A 55 0.76 -7.58 -19.21
N SER A 56 0.37 -8.50 -20.07
CA SER A 56 -0.23 -9.78 -19.72
C SER A 56 0.58 -10.94 -20.31
N ASP A 57 0.37 -12.15 -19.82
CA ASP A 57 0.90 -13.36 -20.45
C ASP A 57 0.37 -13.47 -21.90
N ASN A 58 1.24 -13.81 -22.84
CA ASN A 58 0.80 -14.07 -24.22
C ASN A 58 -0.18 -15.26 -24.21
N PRO A 59 -1.40 -15.12 -24.76
CA PRO A 59 -2.47 -16.11 -24.62
C PRO A 59 -2.21 -17.39 -25.41
N THR A 60 -1.23 -17.40 -26.30
CA THR A 60 -0.89 -18.55 -27.14
C THR A 60 0.39 -19.23 -26.66
N THR A 61 1.48 -18.47 -26.51
CA THR A 61 2.82 -19.00 -26.25
C THR A 61 3.25 -18.97 -24.79
N ASN A 62 2.49 -18.28 -23.92
CA ASN A 62 2.67 -18.28 -22.46
C ASN A 62 1.36 -18.54 -21.70
N LYS A 63 0.40 -19.24 -22.32
CA LYS A 63 -0.94 -19.51 -21.73
C LYS A 63 -0.91 -20.18 -20.35
N ASP A 64 0.12 -20.98 -20.09
CA ASP A 64 0.28 -21.73 -18.84
C ASP A 64 1.09 -20.94 -17.79
N GLY A 65 1.53 -19.72 -18.12
CA GLY A 65 2.28 -18.84 -17.22
C GLY A 65 3.70 -19.33 -16.92
N ASN A 66 4.32 -20.07 -17.84
CA ASN A 66 5.67 -20.62 -17.68
C ASN A 66 6.78 -19.58 -17.78
N TYR A 67 6.52 -18.42 -18.41
CA TYR A 67 7.41 -17.27 -18.42
C TYR A 67 6.88 -16.20 -17.47
N LYS A 68 7.78 -15.62 -16.67
CA LYS A 68 7.48 -14.53 -15.73
C LYS A 68 8.44 -13.37 -15.96
N LEU A 69 7.91 -12.15 -15.84
CA LEU A 69 8.73 -10.96 -15.86
C LEU A 69 9.50 -10.88 -14.54
N SER A 70 10.81 -10.65 -14.63
CA SER A 70 11.67 -10.55 -13.45
C SER A 70 12.49 -9.25 -13.50
N LEU A 71 12.86 -8.75 -12.32
CA LEU A 71 13.72 -7.59 -12.14
C LEU A 71 15.02 -8.06 -11.52
N GLU A 72 16.11 -7.87 -12.26
CA GLU A 72 17.46 -8.20 -11.79
C GLU A 72 18.28 -6.92 -11.62
N ILE A 73 18.88 -6.76 -10.44
CA ILE A 73 19.65 -5.57 -10.07
C ILE A 73 21.08 -6.01 -9.76
N TYR A 74 22.03 -5.47 -10.51
CA TYR A 74 23.44 -5.76 -10.36
C TYR A 74 24.21 -4.51 -9.92
N SER A 75 25.13 -4.69 -8.97
CA SER A 75 26.06 -3.63 -8.58
C SER A 75 27.48 -3.96 -9.03
N LYS A 76 28.20 -2.94 -9.49
CA LYS A 76 29.65 -3.04 -9.79
C LYS A 76 30.51 -2.98 -8.52
N LYS A 77 29.92 -2.59 -7.38
CA LYS A 77 30.61 -2.40 -6.10
C LYS A 77 29.81 -3.07 -4.99
N ASP A 78 30.52 -3.71 -4.08
CA ASP A 78 29.90 -4.31 -2.89
C ASP A 78 29.30 -3.23 -1.96
N GLY A 79 28.30 -3.62 -1.17
CA GLY A 79 27.69 -2.77 -0.15
C GLY A 79 26.75 -1.68 -0.68
N GLN A 80 26.32 -1.75 -1.94
CA GLN A 80 25.27 -0.87 -2.46
C GLN A 80 23.88 -1.39 -2.08
N ASN A 81 22.99 -0.48 -1.70
CA ASN A 81 21.59 -0.77 -1.42
C ASN A 81 20.70 -0.13 -2.50
N VAL A 82 19.67 -0.86 -2.93
CA VAL A 82 18.64 -0.35 -3.83
C VAL A 82 17.29 -0.64 -3.18
N GLU A 83 16.48 0.41 -3.06
CA GLU A 83 15.10 0.31 -2.61
C GLU A 83 14.20 0.24 -3.84
N VAL A 84 13.31 -0.75 -3.88
CA VAL A 84 12.42 -0.98 -5.02
C VAL A 84 10.98 -0.98 -4.52
N TYR A 85 10.18 -0.11 -5.11
CA TYR A 85 8.77 0.07 -4.75
C TYR A 85 7.89 -0.26 -5.94
N GLY A 86 6.83 -1.01 -5.68
CA GLY A 86 5.73 -1.22 -6.62
C GLY A 86 4.53 -0.37 -6.21
N ASP A 87 3.50 -0.34 -7.05
CA ASP A 87 2.22 0.31 -6.74
C ASP A 87 1.39 -0.46 -5.70
N ALA A 88 1.82 -1.69 -5.36
CA ALA A 88 1.14 -2.63 -4.48
C ALA A 88 -0.31 -2.93 -4.87
N ARG A 89 -0.68 -2.67 -6.13
CA ARG A 89 -2.02 -2.91 -6.69
C ARG A 89 -1.96 -3.87 -7.86
N TYR A 90 -1.05 -3.63 -8.79
CA TYR A 90 -0.85 -4.46 -9.99
C TYR A 90 0.55 -5.08 -10.03
N VAL A 91 1.55 -4.44 -9.41
CA VAL A 91 2.93 -4.92 -9.37
C VAL A 91 3.30 -5.38 -7.97
N TYR A 92 3.68 -6.65 -7.85
CA TYR A 92 4.16 -7.27 -6.63
C TYR A 92 5.48 -8.00 -6.88
N PHE A 93 6.38 -7.95 -5.90
CA PHE A 93 7.64 -8.71 -5.95
C PHE A 93 7.46 -10.05 -5.24
N ASP A 94 7.69 -11.13 -5.98
CA ASP A 94 7.64 -12.49 -5.47
C ASP A 94 8.79 -13.29 -6.09
N SER A 95 9.44 -14.13 -5.28
CA SER A 95 10.52 -15.00 -5.76
C SER A 95 10.05 -16.01 -6.81
N ASN A 96 8.75 -16.23 -6.92
CA ASN A 96 8.12 -17.31 -7.68
C ASN A 96 8.73 -18.68 -7.35
N LYS A 97 9.23 -18.84 -6.11
CA LYS A 97 9.98 -20.01 -5.63
C LYS A 97 11.19 -20.36 -6.51
N GLN A 98 11.76 -19.38 -7.20
CA GLN A 98 12.95 -19.55 -8.03
C GLN A 98 14.21 -19.25 -7.23
N SER A 99 15.23 -20.09 -7.39
CA SER A 99 16.53 -19.89 -6.76
C SER A 99 17.18 -18.60 -7.27
N GLY A 100 17.73 -17.79 -6.37
CA GLY A 100 18.36 -16.50 -6.69
C GLY A 100 17.41 -15.30 -6.66
N PHE A 101 16.09 -15.51 -6.55
CA PHE A 101 15.11 -14.44 -6.41
C PHE A 101 14.61 -14.32 -4.96
N VAL A 102 14.21 -13.10 -4.59
CA VAL A 102 13.76 -12.77 -3.23
C VAL A 102 12.30 -12.30 -3.25
N ASN A 103 11.57 -12.58 -2.18
CA ASN A 103 10.22 -12.04 -2.01
C ASN A 103 10.29 -10.55 -1.69
N GLY A 104 9.28 -9.80 -2.14
CA GLY A 104 9.03 -8.47 -1.64
C GLY A 104 8.72 -8.46 -0.15
N THR A 105 8.88 -7.30 0.47
CA THR A 105 8.52 -7.09 1.87
C THR A 105 7.63 -5.86 2.00
N ARG A 106 6.98 -5.68 3.15
CA ARG A 106 6.28 -4.43 3.49
C ARG A 106 7.16 -3.43 4.23
N ASN A 107 8.44 -3.77 4.46
CA ASN A 107 9.42 -2.86 5.03
C ASN A 107 9.72 -1.77 3.98
N GLY A 108 9.44 -0.52 4.33
CA GLY A 108 9.51 0.62 3.41
C GLY A 108 8.13 1.13 2.96
N SER A 109 7.05 0.62 3.55
CA SER A 109 5.68 1.11 3.30
C SER A 109 5.34 2.37 4.09
N ILE A 110 6.24 2.83 4.98
CA ILE A 110 6.07 4.06 5.76
C ILE A 110 5.95 5.27 4.83
N SER A 111 4.99 6.15 5.11
CA SER A 111 4.85 7.41 4.35
C SER A 111 6.07 8.29 4.59
N ASP A 112 6.57 8.89 3.52
CA ASP A 112 7.59 9.94 3.53
C ASP A 112 7.29 11.08 4.52
N MET A 113 6.03 11.49 4.67
CA MET A 113 5.60 12.49 5.66
C MET A 113 5.89 12.09 7.10
N ALA A 114 6.01 10.78 7.39
CA ALA A 114 6.31 10.26 8.71
C ALA A 114 7.82 10.05 8.95
N CYS A 115 8.67 10.27 7.94
CA CYS A 115 10.11 9.97 7.99
C CYS A 115 10.97 11.09 8.60
N ALA A 116 10.41 12.30 8.78
CA ALA A 116 11.14 13.42 9.36
C ALA A 116 11.61 13.10 10.79
N ALA A 117 12.82 13.53 11.16
CA ALA A 117 13.46 13.19 12.44
C ALA A 117 12.74 13.78 13.66
N ASN A 118 12.01 14.88 13.47
CA ASN A 118 11.30 15.64 14.50
C ASN A 118 9.78 15.38 14.50
N VAL A 119 9.33 14.27 13.89
CA VAL A 119 7.92 13.86 13.86
C VAL A 119 7.73 12.59 14.69
N ILE A 120 6.70 12.58 15.54
CA ILE A 120 6.24 11.36 16.19
C ILE A 120 5.37 10.59 15.20
N SER A 121 5.94 9.57 14.56
CA SER A 121 5.20 8.67 13.66
C SER A 121 4.44 7.62 14.46
N VAL A 122 3.18 7.38 14.08
CA VAL A 122 2.25 6.54 14.84
C VAL A 122 1.71 5.40 13.98
N GLY A 123 1.95 4.17 14.44
CA GLY A 123 1.38 2.95 13.89
C GLY A 123 0.03 2.62 14.51
N SER A 124 -0.70 1.73 13.84
CA SER A 124 -1.98 1.22 14.31
C SER A 124 -1.81 -0.19 14.89
N TYR A 125 -2.40 -0.44 16.06
CA TYR A 125 -2.67 -1.79 16.55
C TYR A 125 -4.17 -1.97 16.82
N ASN A 126 -4.61 -3.23 16.92
CA ASN A 126 -6.01 -3.52 17.23
C ASN A 126 -6.25 -3.72 18.72
N VAL A 127 -7.37 -3.21 19.22
CA VAL A 127 -7.80 -3.39 20.63
C VAL A 127 -9.07 -4.22 20.77
N ARG A 128 -9.86 -4.36 19.72
CA ARG A 128 -11.15 -5.04 19.76
C ARG A 128 -11.57 -5.51 18.38
N ASN A 129 -12.30 -6.62 18.33
CA ASN A 129 -12.82 -7.16 17.08
C ASN A 129 -14.29 -6.88 16.86
N HIS A 130 -15.02 -6.47 17.90
CA HIS A 130 -16.47 -6.35 17.85
C HIS A 130 -16.93 -4.98 18.39
N TRP A 131 -18.00 -4.46 17.81
CA TRP A 131 -18.65 -3.21 18.21
C TRP A 131 -20.14 -3.26 17.92
N SER A 132 -20.93 -2.70 18.85
CA SER A 132 -22.39 -2.60 18.70
C SER A 132 -22.77 -1.40 17.85
N SER A 133 -23.79 -1.54 17.01
CA SER A 133 -24.32 -0.47 16.16
C SER A 133 -25.74 -0.06 16.57
N LEU A 134 -26.20 1.09 16.07
CA LEU A 134 -27.50 1.69 16.41
C LEU A 134 -28.70 0.91 15.87
N ASP A 135 -28.49 0.02 14.91
CA ASP A 135 -29.52 -0.89 14.40
C ASP A 135 -29.79 -2.10 15.32
N GLY A 136 -29.04 -2.20 16.42
CA GLY A 136 -29.18 -3.25 17.43
C GLY A 136 -28.28 -4.47 17.21
N TYR A 137 -27.49 -4.52 16.14
CA TYR A 137 -26.57 -5.63 15.87
C TYR A 137 -25.15 -5.36 16.40
N VAL A 138 -24.36 -6.43 16.46
CA VAL A 138 -22.92 -6.39 16.76
C VAL A 138 -22.16 -6.78 15.51
N TYR A 139 -21.30 -5.88 15.06
CA TYR A 139 -20.42 -6.06 13.92
C TYR A 139 -19.00 -6.34 14.38
N GLY A 140 -18.18 -6.84 13.47
CA GLY A 140 -16.78 -7.09 13.79
C GLY A 140 -15.92 -7.46 12.60
N TYR A 141 -14.63 -7.61 12.87
CA TYR A 141 -13.68 -8.14 11.91
C TYR A 141 -13.91 -9.64 11.71
N ASN A 142 -14.15 -10.02 10.46
CA ASN A 142 -14.34 -11.42 10.09
C ASN A 142 -13.00 -12.17 10.21
N LYS A 143 -13.06 -13.39 10.72
CA LYS A 143 -11.95 -14.35 10.62
C LYS A 143 -11.92 -14.94 9.22
N ARG A 144 -10.74 -15.07 8.62
CA ARG A 144 -10.56 -15.82 7.37
C ARG A 144 -9.86 -17.13 7.69
N GLY A 145 -10.64 -18.22 7.77
CA GLY A 145 -10.14 -19.50 8.27
C GLY A 145 -9.84 -19.42 9.78
N GLU A 146 -8.72 -19.97 10.21
CA GLU A 146 -8.30 -19.89 11.62
C GLU A 146 -7.62 -18.55 11.99
N ASN A 147 -7.31 -17.71 10.99
CA ASN A 147 -6.56 -16.48 11.21
C ASN A 147 -7.49 -15.28 11.43
N ASP A 148 -7.22 -14.53 12.48
CA ASP A 148 -7.81 -13.22 12.74
C ASP A 148 -7.09 -12.18 11.86
N ASP A 149 -7.85 -11.45 11.03
CA ASP A 149 -7.28 -10.41 10.18
C ASP A 149 -6.78 -9.21 11.00
N PHE A 150 -7.31 -9.05 12.23
CA PHE A 150 -6.95 -7.99 13.18
C PHE A 150 -6.87 -8.54 14.61
N PRO A 151 -5.86 -9.35 14.95
CA PRO A 151 -5.74 -9.90 16.29
C PRO A 151 -5.63 -8.77 17.35
N PRO A 152 -6.42 -8.80 18.44
CA PRO A 152 -6.29 -7.83 19.52
C PRO A 152 -4.89 -7.86 20.16
N GLY A 153 -4.30 -6.69 20.38
CA GLY A 153 -2.94 -6.53 20.88
C GLY A 153 -1.88 -6.52 19.80
N GLU A 154 -2.21 -6.87 18.55
CA GLU A 154 -1.26 -6.93 17.44
C GLU A 154 -1.35 -5.72 16.51
N ALA A 155 -0.23 -5.45 15.83
CA ALA A 155 -0.15 -4.43 14.81
C ALA A 155 -1.19 -4.68 13.72
N SER A 156 -1.91 -3.63 13.33
CA SER A 156 -2.93 -3.73 12.29
C SER A 156 -2.27 -4.05 10.96
N ARG A 157 -2.84 -4.99 10.19
CA ARG A 157 -2.24 -5.50 8.95
C ARG A 157 -1.98 -4.42 7.87
N PHE A 158 -2.70 -3.30 7.95
CA PHE A 158 -2.55 -2.14 7.08
C PHE A 158 -1.53 -1.10 7.58
N SER A 159 -1.03 -1.24 8.82
CA SER A 159 -0.12 -0.26 9.39
C SER A 159 1.22 -0.31 8.66
N SER A 160 1.57 0.78 8.01
CA SER A 160 2.86 0.94 7.35
C SER A 160 4.01 0.87 8.34
N PHE A 161 5.16 0.35 7.89
CA PHE A 161 6.41 0.34 8.64
C PHE A 161 7.62 0.42 7.72
N GLY A 162 8.76 0.84 8.27
CA GLY A 162 9.98 1.03 7.49
C GLY A 162 11.23 1.15 8.34
N THR A 163 12.32 0.53 7.90
CA THR A 163 13.68 0.84 8.32
C THR A 163 14.25 1.85 7.34
N LEU A 164 14.53 3.06 7.80
CA LEU A 164 15.06 4.12 6.95
C LEU A 164 16.56 3.92 6.65
N ALA A 165 17.06 4.63 5.64
CA ALA A 165 18.48 4.63 5.29
C ALA A 165 19.42 5.07 6.43
N ASP A 166 18.92 5.84 7.40
CA ASP A 166 19.65 6.25 8.61
C ASP A 166 19.55 5.24 9.77
N GLY A 167 18.90 4.09 9.54
CA GLY A 167 18.74 3.01 10.50
C GLY A 167 17.54 3.14 11.45
N ARG A 168 16.79 4.24 11.40
CA ARG A 168 15.57 4.38 12.23
C ARG A 168 14.50 3.39 11.79
N ASN A 169 13.86 2.73 12.75
CA ASN A 169 12.65 1.94 12.53
C ASN A 169 11.43 2.80 12.84
N LEU A 170 10.50 2.88 11.89
CA LEU A 170 9.25 3.60 12.00
C LEU A 170 8.07 2.64 11.81
N PRO A 171 6.91 2.90 12.46
CA PRO A 171 6.61 4.08 13.29
C PRO A 171 7.31 4.05 14.65
N LEU A 172 7.45 5.22 15.29
CA LEU A 172 8.11 5.35 16.61
C LEU A 172 7.28 4.75 17.74
N VAL A 173 5.95 4.89 17.66
CA VAL A 173 5.00 4.37 18.63
C VAL A 173 3.78 3.79 17.91
N CYS A 174 2.98 2.97 18.61
CA CYS A 174 1.71 2.48 18.09
C CYS A 174 0.57 2.82 19.05
N ALA A 175 -0.62 3.06 18.50
CA ALA A 175 -1.84 3.32 19.25
C ALA A 175 -3.03 2.53 18.66
N PRO A 176 -4.15 2.39 19.40
CA PRO A 176 -5.36 1.79 18.87
C PRO A 176 -5.80 2.51 17.59
N GLY A 177 -5.90 1.77 16.48
CA GLY A 177 -6.26 2.33 15.18
C GLY A 177 -7.07 1.42 14.29
N ALA A 178 -7.18 0.11 14.59
CA ALA A 178 -8.03 -0.78 13.81
C ALA A 178 -9.51 -0.64 14.18
N SER A 179 -9.93 -0.42 15.44
CA SER A 179 -11.35 -0.19 15.74
C SER A 179 -11.51 0.97 16.71
N VAL A 180 -11.59 2.18 16.15
CA VAL A 180 -11.72 3.42 16.92
C VAL A 180 -13.08 4.04 16.63
N ILE A 181 -13.87 4.23 17.68
CA ILE A 181 -15.16 4.91 17.61
C ILE A 181 -14.92 6.37 17.98
N SER A 182 -15.20 7.28 17.07
CA SER A 182 -15.04 8.72 17.29
C SER A 182 -16.21 9.50 16.68
N SER A 183 -16.28 10.80 16.95
CA SER A 183 -17.29 11.68 16.39
C SER A 183 -17.21 11.70 14.87
N VAL A 184 -18.36 11.60 14.20
CA VAL A 184 -18.48 11.80 12.76
C VAL A 184 -19.27 13.08 12.49
N ASN A 185 -18.95 13.73 11.37
CA ASN A 185 -19.62 14.96 10.96
C ASN A 185 -21.12 14.70 10.68
N THR A 186 -22.00 15.37 11.42
CA THR A 186 -23.46 15.25 11.25
C THR A 186 -23.94 15.61 9.83
N TYR A 187 -23.29 16.56 9.14
CA TYR A 187 -23.62 16.87 7.75
C TYR A 187 -23.32 15.69 6.81
N ALA A 188 -22.28 14.91 7.11
CA ALA A 188 -21.96 13.72 6.35
C ALA A 188 -22.99 12.61 6.62
N VAL A 189 -23.36 12.41 7.89
CA VAL A 189 -24.39 11.41 8.28
C VAL A 189 -25.75 11.73 7.64
N ASN A 190 -26.12 13.01 7.58
CA ASN A 190 -27.39 13.43 7.01
C ASN A 190 -27.39 13.53 5.48
N ASN A 191 -26.23 13.38 4.82
CA ASN A 191 -26.16 13.36 3.37
C ASN A 191 -26.50 11.95 2.86
N PRO A 192 -27.65 11.74 2.18
CA PRO A 192 -28.05 10.42 1.70
C PRO A 192 -27.05 9.83 0.68
N GLU A 193 -26.29 10.66 -0.04
CA GLU A 193 -25.28 10.20 -1.02
C GLU A 193 -24.09 9.50 -0.34
N LEU A 194 -23.84 9.78 0.93
CA LEU A 194 -22.76 9.15 1.70
C LEU A 194 -23.18 7.85 2.39
N GLY A 195 -24.47 7.48 2.33
CA GLY A 195 -24.94 6.15 2.67
C GLY A 195 -24.80 5.74 4.14
N TYR A 196 -24.71 6.70 5.08
CA TYR A 196 -24.72 6.37 6.50
C TYR A 196 -26.06 5.77 6.90
N THR A 197 -26.00 4.64 7.60
CA THR A 197 -27.16 3.95 8.18
C THR A 197 -26.89 3.64 9.65
N ASP A 198 -27.92 3.27 10.41
CA ASP A 198 -27.77 2.88 11.81
C ASP A 198 -26.80 1.69 12.01
N ALA A 199 -26.60 0.84 10.99
CA ALA A 199 -25.58 -0.22 10.98
C ALA A 199 -24.14 0.33 11.03
N GLY A 200 -23.91 1.48 10.40
CA GLY A 200 -22.62 2.16 10.36
C GLY A 200 -22.36 3.04 11.58
N LEU A 201 -23.33 3.27 12.47
CA LEU A 201 -23.21 4.24 13.56
C LEU A 201 -23.20 3.52 14.91
N GLN A 202 -22.31 3.90 15.82
CA GLN A 202 -22.11 3.23 17.11
C GLN A 202 -22.68 4.06 18.28
N GLY A 203 -23.02 5.32 18.04
CA GLY A 203 -23.57 6.18 19.08
C GLY A 203 -24.29 7.39 18.50
N LYS A 204 -25.27 7.91 19.25
CA LYS A 204 -25.93 9.18 18.96
C LYS A 204 -26.24 9.94 20.25
N LEU A 205 -26.19 11.26 20.18
CA LEU A 205 -26.56 12.16 21.26
C LEU A 205 -27.43 13.29 20.71
N LYS A 206 -28.66 13.42 21.22
CA LYS A 206 -29.53 14.55 20.90
C LYS A 206 -29.30 15.67 21.92
N LYS A 207 -29.02 16.89 21.44
CA LYS A 207 -28.89 18.11 22.26
C LYS A 207 -29.65 19.25 21.59
N GLY A 208 -30.84 19.55 22.10
CA GLY A 208 -31.79 20.45 21.43
C GLY A 208 -32.19 19.88 20.07
N ASP A 209 -32.08 20.70 19.04
CA ASP A 209 -32.43 20.34 17.66
C ASP A 209 -31.29 19.65 16.90
N LYS A 210 -30.12 19.47 17.52
CA LYS A 210 -28.97 18.82 16.91
C LYS A 210 -28.82 17.38 17.40
N THR A 211 -28.48 16.49 16.48
CA THR A 211 -28.05 15.12 16.78
C THR A 211 -26.59 14.95 16.38
N TYR A 212 -25.77 14.49 17.31
CA TYR A 212 -24.36 14.14 17.10
C TYR A 212 -24.24 12.64 17.00
N TYR A 213 -23.28 12.17 16.20
CA TYR A 213 -23.09 10.77 15.89
C TYR A 213 -21.66 10.34 16.10
N TRP A 214 -21.49 9.04 16.38
CA TRP A 214 -20.19 8.39 16.48
C TRP A 214 -20.14 7.22 15.50
N HIS A 215 -19.02 7.12 14.80
CA HIS A 215 -18.75 6.12 13.77
C HIS A 215 -17.42 5.43 14.08
N GLN A 216 -17.40 4.11 13.87
CA GLN A 216 -16.19 3.31 13.91
C GLN A 216 -15.41 3.53 12.61
N SER A 217 -14.14 3.86 12.75
CA SER A 217 -13.21 3.93 11.63
C SER A 217 -11.93 3.18 11.95
N LEU A 218 -11.16 2.90 10.90
CA LEU A 218 -9.86 2.25 10.98
C LEU A 218 -8.79 3.04 10.21
N GLY A 219 -7.56 2.99 10.71
CA GLY A 219 -6.40 3.58 10.04
C GLY A 219 -5.36 4.11 11.02
N THR A 220 -4.15 4.32 10.52
CA THR A 220 -3.14 5.12 11.25
C THR A 220 -3.65 6.55 11.49
N SER A 221 -4.52 7.08 10.63
CA SER A 221 -5.28 8.32 10.84
C SER A 221 -6.14 8.33 12.10
N MET A 222 -6.54 7.16 12.62
CA MET A 222 -7.24 7.04 13.91
C MET A 222 -6.28 6.82 15.08
N ALA A 223 -5.14 6.16 14.85
CA ALA A 223 -4.11 5.97 15.87
C ALA A 223 -3.37 7.27 16.23
N THR A 224 -3.02 8.09 15.24
CA THR A 224 -2.31 9.37 15.42
C THR A 224 -2.99 10.31 16.41
N PRO A 225 -4.31 10.62 16.31
CA PRO A 225 -4.97 11.49 17.27
C PRO A 225 -5.08 10.89 18.68
N VAL A 226 -5.02 9.56 18.85
CA VAL A 226 -4.95 8.94 20.19
C VAL A 226 -3.63 9.30 20.88
N VAL A 227 -2.51 9.22 20.15
CA VAL A 227 -1.20 9.65 20.68
C VAL A 227 -1.17 11.15 20.91
N ALA A 228 -1.67 11.94 19.97
CA ALA A 228 -1.71 13.40 20.12
C ALA A 228 -2.48 13.82 21.39
N GLY A 229 -3.62 13.17 21.68
CA GLY A 229 -4.37 13.41 22.90
C GLY A 229 -3.68 12.94 24.18
N ALA A 230 -2.83 11.91 24.10
CA ALA A 230 -2.03 11.44 25.25
C ALA A 230 -0.80 12.33 25.52
N VAL A 231 -0.34 13.09 24.53
CA VAL A 231 0.78 14.03 24.65
C VAL A 231 0.35 15.39 25.23
N ALA A 232 -0.87 15.83 24.93
CA ALA A 232 -1.42 17.13 25.36
C ALA A 232 -1.71 17.18 26.87
#